data_AF-A0A388TK05-F1
#
_entry.id   AF-A0A388TK05-F1
#
_cell.length_a   1.000
_cell.length_b   1.000
_cell.length_c   1.000
_cell.angle_alpha   90.00
_cell.angle_beta   90.00
_cell.angle_gamma   90.00
#
_symmetry.space_group_name_H-M   'P 1'
#
loop_
_entity.id
_entity.type
_entity.pdbx_description
1 polymer ?
#
loop_
_entity_poly.entity_id
_entity_poly.type
_entity_poly.pdbx_seq_one_letter_code
_entity_poly.pdbx_strand_id
1 'polypeptide(L)'
;MNKSLRLLDANINRAREGLRVLEDISRFILDDIKLTEHLKSIRHTLKDLINVPDSLLVASRGSDEDVARERPVPRRSDLRNIITANAKRTAEALRVLEEFSVRGSEIKDQRYQVYDLEKIIAAKVRLMRPFDHDVYVISDDPAVLITAVQNGARVVQLRDKVSDAETIYQKLLQVKQLQEKYDFVLIVNDYPELVLRADVDGVHVGQDTDPAALRKIIGTDKILGWTTHKLEQAQKAVELGVNYISAGPIWATPTKPGRQPVGLEYVREVAAQIDLPFVAIGGINLTNVQSVVEAGANTIGVVRSADDIAKYLQVLRPLCH
;
A
#
# COMPACT_ATOMS: atom_id res chain seq x y z
N MET A 1 14.71 -28.25 35.02
CA MET A 1 14.68 -27.21 33.96
C MET A 1 13.63 -26.16 34.33
N ASN A 2 14.03 -24.88 34.48
CA ASN A 2 13.11 -23.83 34.94
C ASN A 2 12.12 -23.49 33.81
N LYS A 3 10.86 -23.94 33.94
CA LYS A 3 9.82 -23.79 32.92
C LYS A 3 9.60 -22.32 32.51
N SER A 4 9.81 -21.39 33.44
CA SER A 4 9.72 -19.94 33.18
C SER A 4 10.83 -19.43 32.25
N LEU A 5 12.05 -19.95 32.35
CA LEU A 5 13.16 -19.56 31.46
C LEU A 5 12.95 -20.05 30.03
N ARG A 6 12.42 -21.27 29.85
CA ARG A 6 12.01 -21.77 28.51
C ARG A 6 10.94 -20.89 27.88
N LEU A 7 9.96 -20.47 28.67
CA LEU A 7 8.88 -19.59 28.21
C LEU A 7 9.42 -18.22 27.79
N LEU A 8 10.35 -17.64 28.55
CA LEU A 8 11.01 -16.38 28.18
C LEU A 8 11.84 -16.54 26.89
N ASP A 9 12.71 -17.55 26.78
CA ASP A 9 13.51 -17.79 25.57
C ASP A 9 12.64 -17.94 24.31
N ALA A 10 11.60 -18.78 24.39
CA ALA A 10 10.73 -19.05 23.26
C ALA A 10 10.02 -17.77 22.76
N ASN A 11 9.54 -16.92 23.68
CA ASN A 11 8.85 -15.70 23.29
C ASN A 11 9.80 -14.57 22.86
N ILE A 12 11.04 -14.52 23.37
CA ILE A 12 12.08 -13.63 22.82
C ILE A 12 12.35 -13.98 21.36
N ASN A 13 12.59 -15.26 21.07
CA ASN A 13 12.92 -15.69 19.72
C ASN A 13 11.75 -15.40 18.77
N ARG A 14 10.51 -15.71 19.16
CA ARG A 14 9.30 -15.37 18.36
C ARG A 14 9.17 -13.87 18.10
N ALA A 15 9.36 -13.03 19.11
CA ALA A 15 9.29 -11.57 18.94
C ALA A 15 10.37 -11.07 17.99
N ARG A 16 11.61 -11.55 18.14
CA ARG A 16 12.74 -11.16 17.30
C ARG A 16 12.61 -11.63 15.85
N GLU A 17 12.06 -12.82 15.62
CA GLU A 17 11.76 -13.34 14.29
C GLU A 17 10.68 -12.51 13.59
N GLY A 18 9.59 -12.17 14.29
CA GLY A 18 8.54 -11.32 13.74
C GLY A 18 9.05 -9.92 13.41
N LEU A 19 9.84 -9.31 14.30
CA LEU A 19 10.52 -8.03 14.06
C LEU A 19 11.50 -8.10 12.88
N ARG A 20 12.22 -9.22 12.71
CA ARG A 20 13.16 -9.39 11.61
C ARG A 20 12.47 -9.36 10.25
N VAL A 21 11.29 -9.98 10.13
CA VAL A 21 10.51 -9.91 8.89
C VAL A 21 10.09 -8.47 8.59
N LEU A 22 9.61 -7.73 9.60
CA LEU A 22 9.24 -6.31 9.43
C LEU A 22 10.46 -5.45 9.06
N GLU A 23 11.63 -5.72 9.65
CA GLU A 23 12.91 -5.06 9.36
C GLU A 23 13.30 -5.29 7.90
N ASP A 24 13.27 -6.53 7.42
CA ASP A 24 13.65 -6.87 6.04
C ASP A 24 12.64 -6.31 5.02
N ILE A 25 11.35 -6.24 5.34
CA ILE A 25 10.35 -5.52 4.51
C ILE A 25 10.70 -4.04 4.44
N SER A 26 11.01 -3.42 5.58
CA SER A 26 11.36 -2.00 5.63
C SER A 26 12.65 -1.70 4.86
N ARG A 27 13.61 -2.63 4.90
CA ARG A 27 14.92 -2.48 4.28
C ARG A 27 14.92 -2.74 2.78
N PHE A 28 14.33 -3.84 2.35
CA PHE A 28 14.48 -4.34 0.98
C PHE A 28 13.26 -4.09 0.10
N ILE A 29 12.12 -3.77 0.70
CA ILE A 29 10.91 -3.45 -0.06
C ILE A 29 10.63 -1.95 0.04
N LEU A 30 10.60 -1.39 1.26
CA LEU A 30 10.32 0.04 1.43
C LEU A 30 11.54 0.95 1.21
N ASP A 31 12.76 0.39 1.17
CA ASP A 31 14.04 1.12 1.18
C ASP A 31 14.10 2.23 2.27
N ASP A 32 13.44 2.00 3.41
CA ASP A 32 13.27 2.98 4.49
C ASP A 32 14.30 2.75 5.60
N ILE A 33 15.38 3.53 5.55
CA ILE A 33 16.50 3.45 6.50
C ILE A 33 16.03 3.74 7.94
N LYS A 34 15.12 4.70 8.13
CA LYS A 34 14.66 5.09 9.47
C LYS A 34 13.86 3.98 10.13
N LEU A 35 12.93 3.37 9.38
CA LEU A 35 12.15 2.23 9.87
C LEU A 35 13.05 1.02 10.14
N THR A 36 14.00 0.76 9.25
CA THR A 36 14.97 -0.32 9.39
C THR A 36 15.75 -0.19 10.70
N GLU A 37 16.31 0.99 10.99
CA GLU A 37 17.08 1.21 12.23
C GLU A 37 16.18 1.19 13.48
N HIS A 38 14.93 1.68 13.40
CA HIS A 38 14.00 1.61 14.52
C HIS A 38 13.64 0.15 14.88
N LEU A 39 13.28 -0.67 13.90
CA LEU A 39 12.96 -2.10 14.11
C LEU A 39 14.17 -2.88 14.64
N LYS A 40 15.35 -2.58 14.11
CA LYS A 40 16.62 -3.14 14.59
C LYS A 40 16.90 -2.76 16.04
N SER A 41 16.66 -1.52 16.44
CA SER A 41 16.81 -1.05 17.83
C SER A 41 15.92 -1.85 18.79
N ILE A 42 14.62 -1.97 18.50
CA ILE A 42 13.66 -2.78 19.28
C ILE A 42 14.17 -4.23 19.42
N ARG A 43 14.62 -4.83 18.30
CA ARG A 43 15.13 -6.20 18.28
C ARG A 43 16.39 -6.39 19.14
N HIS A 44 17.24 -5.37 19.25
CA HIS A 44 18.40 -5.38 20.15
C HIS A 44 17.98 -5.19 21.60
N THR A 45 17.14 -4.21 21.90
CA THR A 45 16.64 -3.94 23.25
C THR A 45 15.97 -5.18 23.87
N LEU A 46 15.18 -5.94 23.10
CA LEU A 46 14.56 -7.18 23.59
C LEU A 46 15.56 -8.23 24.07
N LYS A 47 16.77 -8.28 23.48
CA LYS A 47 17.83 -9.18 23.95
C LYS A 47 18.34 -8.75 25.33
N ASP A 48 18.50 -7.44 25.54
CA ASP A 48 19.08 -6.87 26.76
C ASP A 48 18.06 -6.77 27.91
N LEU A 49 16.76 -6.73 27.59
CA LEU A 49 15.67 -6.67 28.58
C LEU A 49 15.56 -7.94 29.42
N ILE A 50 15.95 -9.09 28.86
CA ILE A 50 15.84 -10.36 29.57
C ILE A 50 17.25 -10.73 30.01
N ASN A 51 17.54 -10.35 31.25
CA ASN A 51 18.82 -10.52 31.95
C ASN A 51 19.12 -12.01 32.25
N VAL A 52 18.99 -12.86 31.24
CA VAL A 52 19.23 -14.29 31.29
C VAL A 52 20.45 -14.57 30.41
N PRO A 53 21.54 -15.13 30.97
CA PRO A 53 22.70 -15.53 30.20
C PRO A 53 22.33 -16.37 28.98
N ASP A 54 22.92 -16.06 27.82
CA ASP A 54 22.72 -16.82 26.57
C ASP A 54 22.96 -18.32 26.79
N SER A 55 23.88 -18.70 27.68
CA SER A 55 24.16 -20.08 28.07
C SER A 55 22.98 -20.79 28.75
N LEU A 56 22.19 -20.09 29.57
CA LEU A 56 21.01 -20.65 30.24
C LEU A 56 19.80 -20.73 29.31
N LEU A 57 19.67 -19.79 28.37
CA LEU A 57 18.65 -19.82 27.33
C LEU A 57 18.90 -21.01 26.38
N VAL A 58 20.12 -21.14 25.86
CA VAL A 58 20.52 -22.25 24.98
C VAL A 58 20.37 -23.60 25.66
N ALA A 59 20.78 -23.73 26.94
CA ALA A 59 20.62 -24.97 27.71
C ALA A 59 19.15 -25.35 27.98
N SER A 60 18.21 -24.42 27.76
CA SER A 60 16.77 -24.64 27.95
C SER A 60 16.00 -24.91 26.64
N ARG A 61 16.68 -24.83 25.48
CA ARG A 61 16.09 -25.12 24.17
C ARG A 61 15.80 -26.61 24.03
N GLY A 62 14.52 -26.97 24.11
CA GLY A 62 14.03 -28.30 23.77
C GLY A 62 13.37 -28.28 22.39
N SER A 63 14.16 -28.24 21.32
CA SER A 63 13.65 -28.32 19.95
C SER A 63 12.94 -29.65 19.65
N ASP A 64 13.29 -30.71 20.40
CA ASP A 64 12.74 -32.05 20.19
C ASP A 64 11.48 -32.37 21.00
N GLU A 65 11.05 -31.47 21.89
CA GLU A 65 9.84 -31.64 22.73
C GLU A 65 8.76 -30.57 22.49
N ASP A 66 8.94 -29.68 21.51
CA ASP A 66 8.03 -28.55 21.30
C ASP A 66 6.75 -29.00 20.56
N VAL A 67 5.60 -28.86 21.23
CA VAL A 67 4.28 -29.36 20.80
C VAL A 67 3.78 -28.65 19.52
N ALA A 68 4.42 -27.56 19.09
CA ALA A 68 4.00 -26.74 17.95
C ALA A 68 4.80 -26.98 16.64
N ARG A 69 5.65 -28.02 16.57
CA ARG A 69 6.57 -28.26 15.43
C ARG A 69 5.86 -28.51 14.09
N GLU A 70 4.66 -29.10 14.11
CA GLU A 70 3.92 -29.52 12.91
C GLU A 70 2.81 -28.55 12.47
N ARG A 71 2.94 -27.25 12.75
CA ARG A 71 1.98 -26.28 12.21
C ARG A 71 2.32 -25.98 10.74
N PRO A 72 1.41 -26.21 9.78
CA PRO A 72 1.64 -25.84 8.40
C PRO A 72 1.90 -24.32 8.31
N VAL A 73 3.01 -23.93 7.69
CA VAL A 73 3.29 -22.53 7.37
C VAL A 73 2.33 -22.13 6.25
N PRO A 74 1.37 -21.22 6.48
CA PRO A 74 0.49 -20.79 5.40
C PRO A 74 1.33 -20.07 4.35
N ARG A 75 1.27 -20.50 3.08
CA ARG A 75 1.77 -19.70 1.96
C ARG A 75 0.95 -18.42 1.90
N ARG A 76 1.56 -17.28 2.27
CA ARG A 76 0.94 -15.96 2.16
C ARG A 76 1.58 -15.24 0.97
N SER A 77 0.80 -14.88 -0.03
CA SER A 77 1.25 -14.16 -1.23
C SER A 77 1.13 -12.63 -1.12
N ASP A 78 0.34 -12.11 -0.17
CA ASP A 78 0.12 -10.67 0.01
C ASP A 78 1.02 -10.10 1.12
N LEU A 79 1.85 -9.10 0.77
CA LEU A 79 2.76 -8.41 1.66
C LEU A 79 2.05 -7.80 2.88
N ARG A 80 0.82 -7.31 2.72
CA ARG A 80 0.02 -6.76 3.84
C ARG A 80 -0.29 -7.84 4.87
N ASN A 81 -0.72 -9.01 4.40
CA ASN A 81 -0.99 -10.15 5.28
C ASN A 81 0.28 -10.64 5.98
N ILE A 82 1.44 -10.54 5.33
CA ILE A 82 2.74 -10.83 5.94
C ILE A 82 3.03 -9.82 7.06
N ILE A 83 2.86 -8.52 6.83
CA ILE A 83 3.08 -7.46 7.83
C ILE A 83 2.20 -7.68 9.05
N THR A 84 0.88 -7.72 8.87
CA THR A 84 -0.08 -7.85 9.97
C THR A 84 0.15 -9.12 10.78
N ALA A 85 0.43 -10.24 10.12
CA ALA A 85 0.64 -11.49 10.84
C ALA A 85 1.99 -11.58 11.56
N ASN A 86 3.03 -10.86 11.12
CA ASN A 86 4.29 -10.78 11.86
C ASN A 86 4.18 -9.78 13.02
N ALA A 87 3.55 -8.62 12.81
CA ALA A 87 3.28 -7.65 13.88
C ALA A 87 2.43 -8.26 15.01
N LYS A 88 1.34 -8.97 14.68
CA LYS A 88 0.51 -9.67 15.68
C LYS A 88 1.29 -10.72 16.47
N ARG A 89 2.07 -11.57 15.79
CA ARG A 89 2.90 -12.58 16.46
C ARG A 89 3.94 -11.96 17.39
N THR A 90 4.57 -10.86 16.97
CA THR A 90 5.48 -10.09 17.82
C THR A 90 4.73 -9.55 19.04
N ALA A 91 3.57 -8.93 18.86
CA ALA A 91 2.80 -8.35 19.96
C ALA A 91 2.30 -9.41 20.96
N GLU A 92 1.87 -10.58 20.48
CA GLU A 92 1.50 -11.73 21.32
C GLU A 92 2.70 -12.23 22.14
N ALA A 93 3.86 -12.39 21.50
CA ALA A 93 5.08 -12.81 22.19
C ALA A 93 5.52 -11.77 23.24
N LEU A 94 5.47 -10.48 22.91
CA LEU A 94 5.74 -9.39 23.85
C LEU A 94 4.72 -9.36 25.00
N ARG A 95 3.46 -9.71 24.75
CA ARG A 95 2.45 -9.80 25.82
C ARG A 95 2.79 -10.90 26.81
N VAL A 96 3.28 -12.05 26.33
CA VAL A 96 3.77 -13.11 27.23
C VAL A 96 5.00 -12.62 28.00
N LEU A 97 5.95 -11.95 27.35
CA LEU A 97 7.12 -11.41 28.05
C LEU A 97 6.75 -10.33 29.08
N GLU A 98 5.73 -9.51 28.81
CA GLU A 98 5.21 -8.49 29.73
C GLU A 98 4.74 -9.09 31.05
N GLU A 99 4.04 -10.23 31.00
CA GLU A 99 3.46 -10.89 32.19
C GLU A 99 4.51 -11.69 32.99
N PHE A 100 5.54 -12.22 32.33
CA PHE A 100 6.50 -13.16 32.93
C PHE A 100 7.89 -12.56 33.20
N SER A 101 8.13 -11.30 32.82
CA SER A 101 9.41 -10.60 33.04
C SER A 101 9.32 -9.58 34.17
N VAL A 102 10.43 -9.40 34.90
CA VAL A 102 10.57 -8.33 35.91
C VAL A 102 10.61 -6.91 35.30
N ARG A 103 10.80 -6.79 33.98
CA ARG A 103 10.80 -5.52 33.22
C ARG A 103 9.52 -5.34 32.39
N GLY A 104 8.38 -5.81 32.91
CA GLY A 104 7.11 -5.80 32.18
C GLY A 104 6.69 -4.43 31.63
N SER A 105 6.95 -3.34 32.36
CA SER A 105 6.65 -1.97 31.89
C SER A 105 7.40 -1.59 30.61
N GLU A 106 8.68 -1.94 30.52
CA GLU A 106 9.51 -1.62 29.35
C GLU A 106 9.12 -2.48 28.15
N ILE A 107 8.75 -3.75 28.40
CA ILE A 107 8.23 -4.65 27.36
C ILE A 107 6.87 -4.18 26.84
N LYS A 108 6.03 -3.63 27.72
CA LYS A 108 4.78 -2.99 27.34
C LYS A 108 5.06 -1.84 26.36
N ASP A 109 6.02 -0.97 26.64
CA ASP A 109 6.37 0.14 25.74
C ASP A 109 6.84 -0.37 24.37
N GLN A 110 7.68 -1.41 24.33
CA GLN A 110 8.09 -2.07 23.08
C GLN A 110 6.88 -2.64 22.33
N ARG A 111 5.89 -3.21 23.03
CA ARG A 111 4.66 -3.74 22.42
C ARG A 111 3.81 -2.64 21.77
N TYR A 112 3.70 -1.47 22.39
CA TYR A 112 3.01 -0.33 21.78
C TYR A 112 3.75 0.20 20.56
N GLN A 113 5.09 0.29 20.62
CA GLN A 113 5.89 0.66 19.45
C GLN A 113 5.67 -0.28 18.27
N VAL A 114 5.48 -1.59 18.51
CA VAL A 114 5.16 -2.55 17.44
C VAL A 114 3.81 -2.24 16.77
N TYR A 115 2.79 -1.82 17.52
CA TYR A 115 1.50 -1.42 16.92
C TYR A 115 1.62 -0.17 16.05
N ASP A 116 2.42 0.81 16.47
CA ASP A 116 2.64 2.02 15.70
C ASP A 116 3.47 1.74 14.45
N LEU A 117 4.51 0.91 14.57
CA LEU A 117 5.31 0.47 13.42
C LEU A 117 4.50 -0.36 12.43
N GLU A 118 3.59 -1.24 12.88
CA GLU A 118 2.67 -1.96 11.99
C GLU A 118 1.89 -0.97 11.12
N LYS A 119 1.28 0.05 11.73
CA LYS A 119 0.51 1.08 11.00
C LYS A 119 1.37 1.81 9.98
N ILE A 120 2.58 2.22 10.37
CA ILE A 120 3.49 2.97 9.50
C ILE A 120 3.95 2.11 8.31
N ILE A 121 4.39 0.87 8.57
CA ILE A 121 4.85 -0.05 7.52
C ILE A 121 3.68 -0.42 6.60
N ALA A 122 2.50 -0.71 7.14
CA ALA A 122 1.30 -1.01 6.37
C ALA A 122 0.89 0.18 5.49
N ALA A 123 0.91 1.41 6.02
CA ALA A 123 0.62 2.62 5.26
C ALA A 123 1.62 2.81 4.11
N LYS A 124 2.93 2.63 4.35
CA LYS A 124 3.94 2.73 3.30
C LYS A 124 3.77 1.65 2.23
N VAL A 125 3.49 0.42 2.62
CA VAL A 125 3.21 -0.67 1.67
C VAL A 125 1.94 -0.42 0.87
N ARG A 126 0.89 0.12 1.51
CA ARG A 126 -0.35 0.55 0.83
C ARG A 126 -0.06 1.55 -0.28
N LEU A 127 0.85 2.49 -0.03
CA LEU A 127 1.25 3.53 -0.98
C LEU A 127 2.25 3.04 -2.04
N MET A 128 2.93 1.91 -1.82
CA MET A 128 3.95 1.39 -2.75
C MET A 128 3.39 0.74 -4.02
N ARG A 129 2.23 0.08 -3.96
CA ARG A 129 1.63 -0.58 -5.14
C ARG A 129 0.10 -0.47 -5.22
N PRO A 130 -0.48 0.74 -5.24
CA PRO A 130 -1.91 0.88 -5.45
C PRO A 130 -2.34 0.47 -6.87
N PHE A 131 -1.45 0.59 -7.86
CA PHE A 131 -1.72 0.32 -9.28
C PHE A 131 -1.15 -1.02 -9.72
N ASP A 132 -1.61 -2.12 -9.10
CA ASP A 132 -1.18 -3.47 -9.43
C ASP A 132 -2.39 -4.41 -9.53
N HIS A 133 -2.71 -4.85 -10.75
CA HIS A 133 -3.86 -5.73 -11.05
C HIS A 133 -5.17 -5.17 -10.45
N ASP A 134 -5.49 -3.91 -10.73
CA ASP A 134 -6.62 -3.19 -10.11
C ASP A 134 -7.41 -2.28 -11.09
N VAL A 135 -8.54 -1.79 -10.60
CA VAL A 135 -9.38 -0.81 -11.28
C VAL A 135 -9.27 0.53 -10.56
N TYR A 136 -8.78 1.54 -11.28
CA TYR A 136 -8.75 2.92 -10.82
C TYR A 136 -10.06 3.62 -11.20
N VAL A 137 -10.90 3.91 -10.20
CA VAL A 137 -12.23 4.49 -10.45
C VAL A 137 -12.21 6.00 -10.25
N ILE A 138 -12.74 6.73 -11.23
CA ILE A 138 -12.75 8.20 -11.23
C ILE A 138 -14.21 8.69 -11.25
N SER A 139 -14.58 9.54 -10.29
CA SER A 139 -15.93 10.12 -10.19
C SER A 139 -15.92 11.47 -9.48
N ASP A 140 -16.90 12.31 -9.79
CA ASP A 140 -17.28 13.53 -9.07
C ASP A 140 -18.26 13.25 -7.91
N ASP A 141 -18.84 12.06 -7.89
CA ASP A 141 -19.81 11.59 -6.89
C ASP A 141 -19.16 10.64 -5.87
N PRO A 142 -19.11 11.00 -4.58
CA PRO A 142 -18.66 10.13 -3.49
C PRO A 142 -19.36 8.78 -3.43
N ALA A 143 -20.67 8.71 -3.74
CA ALA A 143 -21.43 7.47 -3.64
C ALA A 143 -20.88 6.41 -4.62
N VAL A 144 -20.56 6.81 -5.84
CA VAL A 144 -19.93 5.95 -6.87
C VAL A 144 -18.58 5.43 -6.37
N LEU A 145 -17.75 6.29 -5.76
CA LEU A 145 -16.44 5.88 -5.25
C LEU A 145 -16.56 4.91 -4.07
N ILE A 146 -17.50 5.15 -3.16
CA ILE A 146 -17.79 4.26 -2.03
C ILE A 146 -18.23 2.89 -2.53
N THR A 147 -19.18 2.83 -3.48
CA THR A 147 -19.64 1.58 -4.08
C THR A 147 -18.50 0.85 -4.80
N ALA A 148 -17.65 1.57 -5.52
CA ALA A 148 -16.49 0.97 -6.18
C ALA A 148 -15.51 0.29 -5.20
N VAL A 149 -15.21 0.94 -4.07
CA VAL A 149 -14.35 0.36 -3.02
C VAL A 149 -15.01 -0.86 -2.40
N GLN A 150 -16.32 -0.81 -2.13
CA GLN A 150 -17.08 -1.96 -1.62
C GLN A 150 -17.07 -3.14 -2.61
N ASN A 151 -17.03 -2.85 -3.91
CA ASN A 151 -16.90 -3.84 -4.98
C ASN A 151 -15.45 -4.25 -5.28
N GLY A 152 -14.48 -3.78 -4.50
CA GLY A 152 -13.11 -4.30 -4.47
C GLY A 152 -12.05 -3.44 -5.16
N ALA A 153 -12.39 -2.27 -5.69
CA ALA A 153 -11.39 -1.32 -6.20
C ALA A 153 -10.51 -0.82 -5.06
N ARG A 154 -9.19 -0.85 -5.22
CA ARG A 154 -8.26 -0.33 -4.20
C ARG A 154 -7.73 1.06 -4.51
N VAL A 155 -8.14 1.66 -5.62
CA VAL A 155 -7.78 3.04 -5.94
C VAL A 155 -8.99 3.79 -6.48
N VAL A 156 -9.27 4.95 -5.89
CA VAL A 156 -10.33 5.84 -6.34
C VAL A 156 -9.83 7.28 -6.44
N GLN A 157 -10.38 8.03 -7.39
CA GLN A 157 -10.10 9.45 -7.60
C GLN A 157 -11.38 10.25 -7.47
N LEU A 158 -11.39 11.22 -6.56
CA LEU A 158 -12.39 12.28 -6.57
C LEU A 158 -11.98 13.34 -7.60
N ARG A 159 -12.77 13.44 -8.66
CA ARG A 159 -12.56 14.38 -9.77
C ARG A 159 -13.80 15.21 -10.01
N ASP A 160 -13.93 16.25 -9.20
CA ASP A 160 -14.93 17.29 -9.37
C ASP A 160 -14.28 18.53 -10.02
N LYS A 161 -14.83 18.95 -11.16
CA LYS A 161 -14.34 20.12 -11.92
C LYS A 161 -15.25 21.34 -11.80
N VAL A 162 -16.35 21.22 -11.07
CA VAL A 162 -17.43 22.21 -11.04
C VAL A 162 -17.53 22.84 -9.66
N SER A 163 -17.43 22.05 -8.60
CA SER A 163 -17.57 22.54 -7.23
C SER A 163 -16.35 23.32 -6.74
N ASP A 164 -16.56 24.17 -5.73
CA ASP A 164 -15.48 24.86 -5.01
C ASP A 164 -14.66 23.91 -4.12
N ALA A 165 -13.50 24.39 -3.67
CA ALA A 165 -12.57 23.60 -2.87
C ALA A 165 -13.15 23.13 -1.53
N GLU A 166 -14.08 23.87 -0.93
CA GLU A 166 -14.71 23.46 0.33
C GLU A 166 -15.67 22.29 0.11
N THR A 167 -16.46 22.35 -0.94
CA THR A 167 -17.34 21.26 -1.34
C THR A 167 -16.53 20.00 -1.68
N ILE A 168 -15.42 20.14 -2.40
CA ILE A 168 -14.51 19.03 -2.70
C ILE A 168 -13.91 18.46 -1.41
N TYR A 169 -13.48 19.32 -0.48
CA TYR A 169 -12.99 18.90 0.82
C TYR A 169 -14.01 18.04 1.59
N GLN A 170 -15.28 18.46 1.65
CA GLN A 170 -16.34 17.68 2.30
C GLN A 170 -16.57 16.32 1.61
N LYS A 171 -16.56 16.30 0.27
CA LYS A 171 -16.65 15.05 -0.51
C LYS A 171 -15.46 14.11 -0.22
N LEU A 172 -14.24 14.64 -0.10
CA LEU A 172 -13.06 13.84 0.26
C LEU A 172 -13.22 13.20 1.63
N LEU A 173 -13.70 13.94 2.63
CA LEU A 173 -13.92 13.39 3.97
C LEU A 173 -14.93 12.24 3.98
N GLN A 174 -16.02 12.36 3.20
CA GLN A 174 -17.02 11.30 3.08
C GLN A 174 -16.41 10.00 2.55
N VAL A 175 -15.59 10.07 1.50
CA VAL A 175 -14.93 8.89 0.95
C VAL A 175 -13.83 8.39 1.90
N LYS A 176 -13.04 9.30 2.49
CA LYS A 176 -11.93 8.97 3.39
C LYS A 176 -12.38 8.17 4.62
N GLN A 177 -13.55 8.45 5.19
CA GLN A 177 -14.09 7.67 6.32
C GLN A 177 -14.13 6.17 6.04
N LEU A 178 -14.30 5.78 4.78
CA LEU A 178 -14.32 4.38 4.37
C LEU A 178 -12.96 3.67 4.61
N GLN A 179 -11.85 4.42 4.73
CA GLN A 179 -10.52 3.87 5.02
C GLN A 179 -10.40 3.24 6.40
N GLU A 180 -11.35 3.50 7.31
CA GLU A 180 -11.44 2.80 8.59
C GLU A 180 -11.82 1.32 8.43
N LYS A 181 -12.51 0.98 7.33
CA LYS A 181 -13.05 -0.36 7.07
C LYS A 181 -12.41 -1.04 5.87
N TYR A 182 -11.95 -0.28 4.88
CA TYR A 182 -11.43 -0.80 3.62
C TYR A 182 -10.04 -0.22 3.35
N ASP A 183 -9.15 -1.05 2.81
CA ASP A 183 -7.80 -0.65 2.47
C ASP A 183 -7.72 -0.21 1.00
N PHE A 184 -7.80 1.10 0.78
CA PHE A 184 -7.74 1.71 -0.56
C PHE A 184 -7.04 3.08 -0.52
N VAL A 185 -6.58 3.51 -1.70
CA VAL A 185 -5.96 4.81 -1.96
C VAL A 185 -7.00 5.79 -2.50
N LEU A 186 -7.10 6.96 -1.86
CA LEU A 186 -7.93 8.09 -2.28
C LEU A 186 -7.07 9.20 -2.86
N ILE A 187 -7.30 9.51 -4.14
CA ILE A 187 -6.61 10.58 -4.86
C ILE A 187 -7.57 11.75 -5.12
N VAL A 188 -7.11 12.98 -4.91
CA VAL A 188 -7.82 14.19 -5.36
C VAL A 188 -7.27 14.66 -6.71
N ASN A 189 -8.12 15.11 -7.62
CA ASN A 189 -7.68 15.67 -8.90
C ASN A 189 -7.38 17.17 -8.75
N ASP A 190 -6.22 17.65 -9.24
CA ASP A 190 -5.83 19.07 -9.39
C ASP A 190 -5.71 19.96 -8.11
N TYR A 191 -6.15 19.51 -6.92
CA TYR A 191 -6.11 20.30 -5.67
C TYR A 191 -5.06 19.78 -4.65
N PRO A 192 -3.76 20.13 -4.79
CA PRO A 192 -2.70 19.61 -3.92
C PRO A 192 -2.83 20.03 -2.45
N GLU A 193 -3.34 21.23 -2.15
CA GLU A 193 -3.57 21.70 -0.79
C GLU A 193 -4.63 20.87 -0.04
N LEU A 194 -5.60 20.30 -0.77
CA LEU A 194 -6.59 19.39 -0.20
C LEU A 194 -5.98 18.05 0.20
N VAL A 195 -4.84 17.65 -0.39
CA VAL A 195 -4.11 16.44 0.03
C VAL A 195 -3.71 16.53 1.49
N LEU A 196 -3.15 17.68 1.90
CA LEU A 196 -2.73 17.90 3.28
C LEU A 196 -3.93 18.20 4.18
N ARG A 197 -4.85 19.06 3.72
CA ARG A 197 -6.00 19.50 4.52
C ARG A 197 -6.94 18.34 4.88
N ALA A 198 -7.28 17.50 3.91
CA ALA A 198 -8.10 16.30 4.13
C ALA A 198 -7.27 15.08 4.55
N ASP A 199 -5.94 15.20 4.51
CA ASP A 199 -4.98 14.12 4.72
C ASP A 199 -5.32 12.88 3.85
N VAL A 200 -5.59 13.10 2.56
CA VAL A 200 -5.80 11.99 1.60
C VAL A 200 -4.46 11.49 1.06
N ASP A 201 -4.47 10.40 0.30
CA ASP A 201 -3.25 9.67 -0.06
C ASP A 201 -2.42 10.37 -1.13
N GLY A 202 -3.05 11.17 -2.00
CA GLY A 202 -2.32 11.86 -3.04
C GLY A 202 -3.15 12.72 -3.97
N VAL A 203 -2.47 13.27 -4.97
CA VAL A 203 -3.05 14.11 -6.02
C VAL A 203 -2.75 13.53 -7.41
N HIS A 204 -3.67 13.72 -8.35
CA HIS A 204 -3.43 13.51 -9.77
C HIS A 204 -3.55 14.83 -10.51
N VAL A 205 -2.62 15.11 -11.42
CA VAL A 205 -2.61 16.35 -12.21
C VAL A 205 -2.40 16.12 -13.70
N GLY A 206 -2.81 17.12 -14.49
CA GLY A 206 -2.59 17.16 -15.93
C GLY A 206 -1.20 17.63 -16.36
N GLN A 207 -0.98 17.69 -17.67
CA GLN A 207 0.29 18.12 -18.28
C GLN A 207 0.60 19.62 -18.10
N ASP A 208 -0.42 20.43 -17.79
CA ASP A 208 -0.26 21.88 -17.57
C ASP A 208 0.27 22.22 -16.17
N THR A 209 0.50 21.21 -15.33
CA THR A 209 0.99 21.36 -13.96
C THR A 209 2.36 20.72 -13.82
N ASP A 210 3.30 21.45 -13.21
CA ASP A 210 4.66 20.97 -12.93
C ASP A 210 4.68 20.06 -11.67
N PRO A 211 5.01 18.77 -11.82
CA PRO A 211 5.13 17.85 -10.68
C PRO A 211 6.17 18.28 -9.64
N ALA A 212 7.27 18.92 -10.05
CA ALA A 212 8.33 19.34 -9.11
C ALA A 212 7.83 20.44 -8.16
N ALA A 213 7.01 21.37 -8.66
CA ALA A 213 6.33 22.36 -7.83
C ALA A 213 5.36 21.71 -6.84
N LEU A 214 4.59 20.70 -7.26
CA LEU A 214 3.64 20.01 -6.38
C LEU A 214 4.32 19.26 -5.25
N ARG A 215 5.50 18.69 -5.48
CA ARG A 215 6.30 18.04 -4.42
C ARG A 215 6.65 18.98 -3.27
N LYS A 216 6.79 20.28 -3.54
CA LYS A 216 7.01 21.28 -2.48
C LYS A 216 5.76 21.52 -1.63
N ILE A 217 4.58 21.20 -2.14
CA ILE A 217 3.30 21.35 -1.44
C ILE A 217 2.98 20.08 -0.66
N ILE A 218 2.94 18.92 -1.31
CA ILE A 218 2.44 17.67 -0.71
C ILE A 218 3.53 16.82 -0.04
N GLY A 219 4.80 17.19 -0.21
CA GLY A 219 5.95 16.43 0.27
C GLY A 219 6.25 15.17 -0.57
N THR A 220 7.16 14.35 -0.05
CA THR A 220 7.60 13.09 -0.70
C THR A 220 6.75 11.89 -0.34
N ASP A 221 5.97 11.97 0.76
CA ASP A 221 5.23 10.84 1.30
C ASP A 221 3.85 10.64 0.64
N LYS A 222 3.33 11.66 -0.04
CA LYS A 222 2.03 11.61 -0.73
C LYS A 222 2.19 11.14 -2.17
N ILE A 223 1.19 10.42 -2.67
CA ILE A 223 1.15 9.95 -4.06
C ILE A 223 0.98 11.15 -5.00
N LEU A 224 1.78 11.17 -6.07
CA LEU A 224 1.64 12.11 -7.17
C LEU A 224 1.46 11.34 -8.47
N GLY A 225 0.31 11.53 -9.09
CA GLY A 225 -0.02 11.00 -10.41
C GLY A 225 0.07 12.06 -11.49
N TRP A 226 0.51 11.65 -12.69
CA TRP A 226 0.59 12.56 -13.83
C TRP A 226 -0.04 11.95 -15.08
N THR A 227 -0.86 12.73 -15.78
CA THR A 227 -1.42 12.31 -17.08
C THR A 227 -0.33 12.29 -18.15
N THR A 228 -0.30 11.28 -19.00
CA THR A 228 0.64 11.18 -20.14
C THR A 228 -0.07 10.70 -21.41
N HIS A 229 0.46 11.11 -22.56
CA HIS A 229 -0.15 10.89 -23.88
C HIS A 229 0.81 10.30 -24.92
N LYS A 230 2.09 10.15 -24.58
CA LYS A 230 3.14 9.66 -25.46
C LYS A 230 4.38 9.30 -24.65
N LEU A 231 5.24 8.45 -25.21
CA LEU A 231 6.36 7.86 -24.50
C LEU A 231 7.31 8.90 -23.88
N GLU A 232 7.57 10.01 -24.55
CA GLU A 232 8.48 11.03 -24.02
C GLU A 232 7.93 11.70 -22.76
N GLN A 233 6.61 11.80 -22.62
CA GLN A 233 5.98 12.30 -21.39
C GLN A 233 6.09 11.28 -20.26
N ALA A 234 5.97 9.98 -20.57
CA ALA A 234 6.14 8.92 -19.60
C ALA A 234 7.59 8.84 -19.09
N GLN A 235 8.58 8.96 -19.98
CA GLN A 235 10.00 9.04 -19.61
C GLN A 235 10.28 10.24 -18.70
N LYS A 236 9.76 11.42 -19.08
CA LYS A 236 9.86 12.63 -18.25
C LYS A 236 9.20 12.45 -16.86
N ALA A 237 8.13 11.66 -16.77
CA ALA A 237 7.48 11.37 -15.50
C ALA A 237 8.41 10.65 -14.52
N VAL A 238 9.25 9.72 -15.02
CA VAL A 238 10.29 9.03 -14.24
C VAL A 238 11.29 10.04 -13.68
N GLU A 239 11.81 10.93 -14.52
CA GLU A 239 12.77 11.96 -14.12
C GLU A 239 12.21 12.91 -13.04
N LEU A 240 10.92 13.21 -13.12
CA LEU A 240 10.22 14.11 -12.19
C LEU A 240 9.80 13.42 -10.88
N GLY A 241 10.05 12.12 -10.72
CA GLY A 241 9.76 11.38 -9.50
C GLY A 241 8.27 11.32 -9.15
N VAL A 242 7.40 11.23 -10.16
CA VAL A 242 5.98 10.93 -9.93
C VAL A 242 5.83 9.46 -9.52
N ASN A 243 4.75 9.13 -8.79
CA ASN A 243 4.55 7.76 -8.30
C ASN A 243 3.84 6.86 -9.32
N TYR A 244 3.06 7.44 -10.23
CA TYR A 244 2.40 6.71 -11.31
C TYR A 244 2.00 7.64 -12.44
N ILE A 245 1.72 7.06 -13.61
CA ILE A 245 1.19 7.79 -14.75
C ILE A 245 -0.20 7.29 -15.14
N SER A 246 -1.04 8.18 -15.66
CA SER A 246 -2.26 7.78 -16.38
C SER A 246 -1.98 7.87 -17.88
N ALA A 247 -1.96 6.71 -18.55
CA ALA A 247 -1.67 6.57 -19.97
C ALA A 247 -2.99 6.51 -20.77
N GLY A 248 -3.29 7.59 -21.50
CA GLY A 248 -4.52 7.65 -22.28
C GLY A 248 -4.88 9.07 -22.73
N PRO A 249 -6.03 9.29 -23.38
CA PRO A 249 -7.09 8.32 -23.58
C PRO A 249 -6.75 7.30 -24.68
N ILE A 250 -6.96 6.00 -24.44
CA ILE A 250 -6.70 4.93 -25.42
C ILE A 250 -7.68 5.02 -26.59
N TRP A 251 -8.95 5.23 -26.29
CA TRP A 251 -10.01 5.48 -27.27
C TRP A 251 -10.63 6.86 -27.09
N ALA A 252 -11.32 7.37 -28.12
CA ALA A 252 -12.06 8.62 -28.00
C ALA A 252 -13.09 8.53 -26.87
N THR A 253 -13.19 9.57 -26.03
CA THR A 253 -14.11 9.58 -24.89
C THR A 253 -14.98 10.84 -24.85
N PRO A 254 -16.24 10.73 -24.41
CA PRO A 254 -17.08 11.89 -24.15
C PRO A 254 -16.56 12.78 -23.01
N THR A 255 -15.74 12.23 -22.10
CA THR A 255 -15.25 12.94 -20.90
C THR A 255 -14.16 13.98 -21.20
N LYS A 256 -13.51 13.90 -22.37
CA LYS A 256 -12.51 14.87 -22.87
C LYS A 256 -12.68 15.06 -24.39
N PRO A 257 -13.73 15.79 -24.84
CA PRO A 257 -13.98 15.99 -26.26
C PRO A 257 -12.80 16.73 -26.92
N GLY A 258 -12.35 16.24 -28.08
CA GLY A 258 -11.29 16.87 -28.89
C GLY A 258 -9.87 16.33 -28.68
N ARG A 259 -9.61 15.43 -27.73
CA ARG A 259 -8.29 14.80 -27.57
C ARG A 259 -8.18 13.55 -28.45
N GLN A 260 -7.14 13.50 -29.29
CA GLN A 260 -6.89 12.33 -30.13
C GLN A 260 -6.57 11.10 -29.26
N PRO A 261 -7.14 9.93 -29.57
CA PRO A 261 -6.80 8.69 -28.89
C PRO A 261 -5.34 8.30 -29.16
N VAL A 262 -4.66 7.84 -28.12
CA VAL A 262 -3.26 7.38 -28.20
C VAL A 262 -3.14 5.93 -28.67
N GLY A 263 -4.24 5.17 -28.60
CA GLY A 263 -4.30 3.76 -28.99
C GLY A 263 -3.56 2.82 -28.03
N LEU A 264 -3.64 1.53 -28.34
CA LEU A 264 -2.99 0.47 -27.55
C LEU A 264 -1.48 0.43 -27.74
N GLU A 265 -0.94 1.01 -28.82
CA GLU A 265 0.50 1.00 -29.06
C GLU A 265 1.24 1.79 -27.98
N TYR A 266 0.72 2.95 -27.59
CA TYR A 266 1.29 3.70 -26.48
C TYR A 266 1.29 2.91 -25.16
N VAL A 267 0.26 2.09 -24.92
CA VAL A 267 0.21 1.21 -23.73
C VAL A 267 1.34 0.19 -23.77
N ARG A 268 1.62 -0.41 -24.94
CA ARG A 268 2.73 -1.36 -25.13
C ARG A 268 4.08 -0.69 -24.92
N GLU A 269 4.27 0.51 -25.47
CA GLU A 269 5.51 1.28 -25.30
C GLU A 269 5.78 1.58 -23.83
N VAL A 270 4.76 2.02 -23.08
CA VAL A 270 4.87 2.28 -21.64
C VAL A 270 5.19 0.99 -20.88
N ALA A 271 4.44 -0.09 -21.14
CA ALA A 271 4.65 -1.37 -20.45
C ALA A 271 6.06 -1.95 -20.71
N ALA A 272 6.65 -1.69 -21.87
CA ALA A 272 7.97 -2.20 -22.24
C ALA A 272 9.14 -1.35 -21.72
N GLN A 273 8.94 -0.04 -21.50
CA GLN A 273 10.05 0.91 -21.29
C GLN A 273 9.96 1.73 -20.01
N ILE A 274 8.85 1.68 -19.27
CA ILE A 274 8.61 2.54 -18.11
C ILE A 274 8.37 1.68 -16.87
N ASP A 275 9.27 1.81 -15.89
CA ASP A 275 9.20 1.05 -14.63
C ASP A 275 8.17 1.63 -13.63
N LEU A 276 7.65 2.83 -13.89
CA LEU A 276 6.59 3.41 -13.05
C LEU A 276 5.28 2.63 -13.21
N PRO A 277 4.53 2.43 -12.10
CA PRO A 277 3.15 1.98 -12.21
C PRO A 277 2.36 2.90 -13.14
N PHE A 278 1.49 2.32 -13.96
CA PHE A 278 0.65 3.12 -14.85
C PHE A 278 -0.79 2.62 -14.90
N VAL A 279 -1.70 3.55 -15.17
CA VAL A 279 -3.11 3.27 -15.41
C VAL A 279 -3.44 3.54 -16.86
N ALA A 280 -3.78 2.49 -17.60
CA ALA A 280 -4.38 2.59 -18.92
C ALA A 280 -5.79 3.20 -18.78
N ILE A 281 -6.10 4.29 -19.48
CA ILE A 281 -7.41 4.96 -19.35
C ILE A 281 -7.98 5.39 -20.70
N GLY A 282 -9.31 5.50 -20.75
CA GLY A 282 -10.03 6.21 -21.80
C GLY A 282 -10.76 5.27 -22.74
N GLY A 283 -12.08 5.16 -22.55
CA GLY A 283 -12.97 4.33 -23.37
C GLY A 283 -12.92 2.84 -23.05
N ILE A 284 -12.32 2.47 -21.91
CA ILE A 284 -12.24 1.08 -21.45
C ILE A 284 -13.61 0.63 -20.94
N ASN A 285 -14.03 -0.55 -21.37
CA ASN A 285 -15.22 -1.25 -20.90
C ASN A 285 -15.03 -2.77 -20.96
N LEU A 286 -16.03 -3.56 -20.54
CA LEU A 286 -15.92 -5.03 -20.46
C LEU A 286 -15.68 -5.72 -21.81
N THR A 287 -16.01 -5.09 -22.94
CA THR A 287 -15.80 -5.70 -24.27
C THR A 287 -14.38 -5.50 -24.81
N ASN A 288 -13.62 -4.52 -24.27
CA ASN A 288 -12.29 -4.19 -24.77
C ASN A 288 -11.17 -4.23 -23.70
N VAL A 289 -11.51 -4.44 -22.42
CA VAL A 289 -10.54 -4.53 -21.32
C VAL A 289 -9.46 -5.58 -21.56
N GLN A 290 -9.83 -6.72 -22.16
CA GLN A 290 -8.89 -7.80 -22.46
C GLN A 290 -7.73 -7.32 -23.35
N SER A 291 -8.02 -6.52 -24.38
CA SER A 291 -7.00 -5.98 -25.29
C SER A 291 -6.07 -4.97 -24.60
N VAL A 292 -6.54 -4.31 -23.52
CA VAL A 292 -5.72 -3.40 -22.71
C VAL A 292 -4.73 -4.17 -21.84
N VAL A 293 -5.19 -5.28 -21.25
CA VAL A 293 -4.34 -6.20 -20.47
C VAL A 293 -3.30 -6.88 -21.37
N GLU A 294 -3.70 -7.33 -22.55
CA GLU A 294 -2.79 -7.90 -23.55
C GLU A 294 -1.75 -6.89 -24.06
N ALA A 295 -2.05 -5.60 -24.01
CA ALA A 295 -1.09 -4.53 -24.30
C ALA A 295 -0.09 -4.27 -23.15
N GLY A 296 -0.22 -4.98 -22.02
CA GLY A 296 0.70 -4.93 -20.88
C GLY A 296 0.22 -4.10 -19.69
N ALA A 297 -1.01 -3.57 -19.73
CA ALA A 297 -1.56 -2.85 -18.58
C ALA A 297 -2.05 -3.81 -17.50
N ASN A 298 -1.52 -3.66 -16.28
CA ASN A 298 -2.04 -4.35 -15.10
C ASN A 298 -3.08 -3.51 -14.34
N THR A 299 -3.29 -2.23 -14.69
CA THR A 299 -4.28 -1.37 -14.02
C THR A 299 -5.03 -0.56 -15.06
N ILE A 300 -6.36 -0.53 -14.93
CA ILE A 300 -7.25 0.19 -15.86
C ILE A 300 -8.00 1.32 -15.15
N GLY A 301 -8.27 2.39 -15.87
CA GLY A 301 -9.04 3.55 -15.43
C GLY A 301 -10.44 3.52 -16.00
N VAL A 302 -11.44 3.56 -15.11
CA VAL A 302 -12.86 3.69 -15.49
C VAL A 302 -13.46 4.95 -14.88
N VAL A 303 -14.36 5.60 -15.62
CA VAL A 303 -15.01 6.85 -15.19
C VAL A 303 -16.49 6.56 -14.94
N ARG A 304 -17.00 6.94 -13.76
CA ARG A 304 -18.42 6.83 -13.38
C ARG A 304 -19.01 5.41 -13.48
N SER A 305 -18.20 4.38 -13.32
CA SER A 305 -18.63 2.98 -13.28
C SER A 305 -18.22 2.37 -11.94
N ALA A 306 -19.19 1.84 -11.19
CA ALA A 306 -18.97 1.20 -9.89
C ALA A 306 -19.51 -0.25 -9.83
N ASP A 307 -20.48 -0.60 -10.65
CA ASP A 307 -21.15 -1.92 -10.56
C ASP A 307 -20.34 -3.04 -11.23
N ASP A 308 -19.61 -2.73 -12.30
CA ASP A 308 -18.85 -3.73 -13.06
C ASP A 308 -17.43 -3.96 -12.50
N ILE A 309 -17.07 -3.32 -11.38
CA ILE A 309 -15.72 -3.40 -10.77
C ILE A 309 -15.32 -4.85 -10.51
N ALA A 310 -16.21 -5.66 -9.94
CA ALA A 310 -15.94 -7.08 -9.71
C ALA A 310 -15.63 -7.85 -11.00
N LYS A 311 -16.28 -7.51 -12.12
CA LYS A 311 -16.05 -8.16 -13.42
C LYS A 311 -14.71 -7.73 -14.03
N TYR A 312 -14.37 -6.44 -13.96
CA TYR A 312 -13.04 -5.98 -14.37
C TYR A 312 -11.93 -6.64 -13.54
N LEU A 313 -12.13 -6.76 -12.23
CA LEU A 313 -11.18 -7.42 -11.35
C LEU A 313 -11.00 -8.90 -11.67
N GLN A 314 -12.01 -9.61 -12.19
CA GLN A 314 -11.84 -10.99 -12.66
C GLN A 314 -10.91 -11.09 -13.88
N VAL A 315 -10.93 -10.09 -14.76
CA VAL A 315 -10.01 -10.02 -15.91
C VAL A 315 -8.59 -9.68 -15.45
N LEU A 316 -8.45 -8.76 -14.49
CA LEU A 316 -7.15 -8.28 -14.01
C LEU A 316 -6.50 -9.21 -12.99
N ARG A 317 -7.28 -9.94 -12.20
CA ARG A 317 -6.80 -10.87 -11.17
C ARG A 317 -7.29 -12.28 -11.51
N PRO A 318 -6.82 -12.88 -12.63
CA PRO A 318 -7.19 -14.25 -12.93
C PRO A 318 -6.77 -15.10 -11.72
N LEU A 319 -7.70 -15.91 -11.21
CA LEU A 319 -7.39 -16.82 -10.11
C LEU A 319 -6.18 -17.66 -10.53
N CYS A 320 -5.06 -17.52 -9.83
CA CYS A 320 -3.93 -18.42 -10.01
C CYS A 320 -4.44 -19.83 -9.69
N HIS A 321 -4.59 -20.66 -10.73
CA HIS A 321 -4.83 -22.09 -10.59
C HIS A 321 -3.56 -22.80 -10.11
#